data_AF-A0AAW4AW87-F1
#
_entry.id   AF-A0AAW4AW87-F1
#
_cell.length_a   1.000
_cell.length_b   1.000
_cell.length_c   1.000
_cell.angle_alpha   90.00
_cell.angle_beta   90.00
_cell.angle_gamma   90.00
#
_symmetry.space_group_name_H-M   'P 1'
#
loop_
_entity.id
_entity.type
_entity.pdbx_description
1 polymer ?
#
loop_
_entity_poly.entity_id
_entity_poly.type
_entity_poly.pdbx_seq_one_letter_code
_entity_poly.pdbx_strand_id
1 'polypeptide(L)' 'MDTDLADKMMQVAKRDRLPDDHDLVVKAKDFEQATIGYVSEPQTCSVRKLLGCWARAKKAYSQYTGTPIL' A
#
# COMPACT_ATOMS: atom_id res chain seq x y z
N MET A 1 -0.71 1.16 -13.02
CA MET A 1 -0.63 0.73 -11.60
C MET A 1 -0.14 1.94 -10.83
N ASP A 2 -0.88 2.40 -9.81
CA ASP A 2 -0.46 3.54 -8.98
C ASP A 2 0.73 3.10 -8.11
N THR A 3 1.94 3.23 -8.66
CA THR A 3 3.20 2.83 -8.00
C THR A 3 3.44 3.64 -6.74
N ASP A 4 2.89 4.84 -6.68
CA ASP A 4 3.12 5.82 -5.60
C ASP A 4 2.05 5.72 -4.51
N LEU A 5 1.16 4.72 -4.57
CA LEU A 5 0.07 4.55 -3.61
C LEU A 5 0.60 4.35 -2.18
N ALA A 6 1.66 3.56 -2.00
CA ALA A 6 2.28 3.36 -0.68
C ALA A 6 2.79 4.70 -0.11
N ASP A 7 3.48 5.49 -0.93
CA ASP A 7 4.00 6.81 -0.53
C ASP A 7 2.89 7.77 -0.14
N LYS A 8 1.82 7.84 -0.94
CA LYS A 8 0.63 8.66 -0.63
C LYS A 8 0.01 8.24 0.70
N MET A 9 -0.15 6.94 0.94
CA MET A 9 -0.67 6.42 2.21
C MET A 9 0.23 6.79 3.40
N MET A 10 1.54 6.69 3.24
CA MET A 10 2.51 7.06 4.28
C MET A 10 2.55 8.57 4.54
N GLN A 11 2.38 9.40 3.51
CA GLN A 11 2.24 10.85 3.68
C GLN A 11 0.98 11.22 4.47
N VAL A 12 -0.15 10.58 4.16
CA VAL A 12 -1.40 10.75 4.92
C VAL A 12 -1.21 10.30 6.37
N ALA A 13 -0.61 9.13 6.59
CA ALA A 13 -0.35 8.63 7.94
C ALA A 13 0.55 9.58 8.75
N LYS A 14 1.59 10.14 8.14
CA LYS A 14 2.48 11.14 8.77
C LYS A 14 1.74 12.44 9.09
N ARG A 15 0.93 12.95 8.16
CA ARG A 15 0.13 14.17 8.34
C ARG A 15 -0.82 14.02 9.52
N ASP A 16 -1.47 12.87 9.63
CA ASP A 16 -2.52 12.62 10.61
C ASP A 16 -2.00 11.94 11.89
N ARG A 17 -0.66 11.77 12.00
CA ARG A 17 0.06 11.14 13.13
C ARG A 17 -0.50 9.77 13.50
N LEU A 18 -0.81 8.96 12.48
CA LEU A 18 -1.32 7.61 12.67
C LEU A 18 -0.24 6.71 13.29
N PRO A 19 -0.63 5.81 14.22
CA PRO A 19 0.31 4.86 14.79
C PRO A 19 0.74 3.81 13.76
N ASP A 20 1.88 3.17 14.00
CA ASP A 20 2.49 2.21 13.07
C ASP A 20 1.67 0.95 12.80
N ASP A 21 0.75 0.62 13.72
CA ASP A 21 -0.19 -0.50 13.66
C ASP A 21 -1.53 -0.13 13.02
N HIS A 22 -1.72 1.14 12.65
CA HIS A 22 -2.93 1.58 11.95
C HIS A 22 -3.07 0.87 10.61
N ASP A 23 -4.29 0.45 10.25
CA ASP A 23 -4.54 -0.36 9.05
C ASP A 23 -3.98 0.28 7.78
N LEU A 24 -4.13 1.61 7.61
CA LEU A 24 -3.53 2.37 6.51
C LEU A 24 -2.01 2.18 6.42
N VAL A 25 -1.30 2.26 7.55
CA VAL A 25 0.17 2.13 7.59
C VAL A 25 0.58 0.69 7.27
N VAL A 26 -0.11 -0.29 7.87
CA VAL A 26 0.14 -1.70 7.63
C VAL A 26 -0.05 -2.04 6.15
N LYS A 27 -1.17 -1.61 5.53
CA LYS A 27 -1.44 -1.88 4.11
C LYS A 27 -0.47 -1.17 3.17
N ALA A 28 0.00 0.02 3.53
CA ALA A 28 1.04 0.72 2.77
C ALA A 28 2.35 -0.09 2.76
N LYS A 29 2.81 -0.51 3.95
CA LYS A 29 4.03 -1.34 4.12
C LYS A 29 3.90 -2.68 3.40
N ASP A 30 2.76 -3.36 3.51
CA ASP A 30 2.47 -4.63 2.81
C ASP A 30 2.57 -4.49 1.29
N PHE A 31 2.09 -3.37 0.74
CA PHE A 31 2.12 -3.08 -0.69
C PHE A 31 3.52 -2.70 -1.16
N GLU A 32 4.24 -1.88 -0.39
CA GLU A 32 5.64 -1.52 -0.66
C GLU A 32 6.53 -2.78 -0.67
N GLN A 33 6.44 -3.63 0.35
CA GLN A 33 7.20 -4.88 0.41
C GLN A 33 6.88 -5.81 -0.75
N ALA A 34 5.60 -5.91 -1.14
CA ALA A 34 5.20 -6.71 -2.30
C ALA A 34 5.75 -6.15 -3.61
N THR A 35 5.86 -4.82 -3.73
CA THR A 35 6.46 -4.13 -4.88
C THR A 35 7.95 -4.40 -4.96
N ILE A 36 8.68 -4.21 -3.85
CA ILE A 36 10.12 -4.52 -3.74
C ILE A 36 10.39 -5.96 -4.14
N GLY A 37 9.64 -6.92 -3.58
CA GLY A 37 9.84 -8.33 -3.91
C GLY A 37 9.44 -8.71 -5.34
N TYR A 38 8.58 -7.93 -5.99
CA TYR A 38 8.19 -8.17 -7.38
C TYR A 38 9.26 -7.69 -8.37
N VAL A 39 9.93 -6.58 -8.05
CA VAL A 39 10.99 -5.99 -8.88
C VAL A 39 12.40 -6.47 -8.51
N SER A 40 12.55 -7.27 -7.45
CA SER A 40 13.85 -7.80 -7.02
C SER A 40 14.40 -8.85 -7.99
N GLU A 41 15.72 -9.07 -7.94
CA GLU A 41 16.38 -10.13 -8.68
C GLU A 41 17.25 -10.98 -7.71
N PRO A 42 16.91 -12.25 -7.44
CA PRO A 42 15.75 -12.97 -7.97
C PRO A 42 14.41 -12.39 -7.47
N GLN A 43 13.37 -12.54 -8.28
CA GLN A 43 12.01 -12.13 -7.91
C GLN A 43 11.51 -12.97 -6.74
N THR A 44 11.05 -12.33 -5.67
CA THR A 44 10.60 -12.98 -4.43
C THR A 44 9.09 -12.86 -4.19
N CYS A 45 8.38 -12.06 -4.99
CA CYS A 45 6.94 -11.83 -4.89
C CYS A 45 6.26 -12.07 -6.23
N SER A 46 5.19 -12.88 -6.24
CA SER A 46 4.39 -13.11 -7.44
C SER A 46 3.50 -11.91 -7.77
N VAL A 47 3.17 -11.75 -9.06
CA VAL A 47 2.21 -10.72 -9.51
C VAL A 47 0.85 -10.80 -8.79
N ARG A 48 0.40 -12.03 -8.46
CA ARG A 48 -0.84 -12.26 -7.72
C ARG A 48 -0.78 -11.66 -6.31
N LYS A 49 0.35 -11.82 -5.61
CA LYS A 49 0.54 -11.25 -4.27
C LYS A 49 0.60 -9.73 -4.34
N LEU A 50 1.34 -9.19 -5.31
CA LEU A 50 1.41 -7.75 -5.58
C LEU A 50 0.03 -7.13 -5.79
N LEU A 51 -0.77 -7.68 -6.72
CA LEU A 51 -2.13 -7.19 -7.00
C LEU A 51 -3.06 -7.31 -5.78
N GLY A 52 -2.93 -8.38 -5.01
CA GLY A 52 -3.69 -8.55 -3.77
C GLY A 52 -3.35 -7.49 -2.72
N CYS A 53 -2.07 -7.14 -2.56
CA CYS A 53 -1.66 -6.05 -1.67
C CYS A 53 -2.12 -4.69 -2.19
N TRP A 54 -2.00 -4.43 -3.49
CA TRP A 54 -2.47 -3.20 -4.12
C TRP A 54 -3.98 -2.97 -3.88
N ALA A 55 -4.81 -3.99 -4.11
CA ALA A 55 -6.25 -3.88 -3.92
C ALA A 55 -6.63 -3.56 -2.45
N ARG A 56 -5.95 -4.19 -1.48
CA ARG A 56 -6.15 -3.92 -0.05
C ARG A 56 -5.68 -2.52 0.35
N ALA A 57 -4.52 -2.09 -0.14
CA ALA A 57 -3.99 -0.75 0.06
C ALA A 57 -4.94 0.32 -0.51
N LYS A 58 -5.44 0.11 -1.73
CA LYS A 58 -6.38 1.03 -2.38
C LYS A 58 -7.70 1.14 -1.62
N LYS A 59 -8.21 0.00 -1.12
CA LYS A 59 -9.41 -0.03 -0.27
C LYS A 59 -9.19 0.73 1.04
N ALA A 60 -8.10 0.48 1.76
CA ALA A 60 -7.79 1.16 3.02
C ALA A 60 -7.62 2.67 2.82
N TYR A 61 -6.91 3.08 1.76
CA TYR A 61 -6.74 4.48 1.40
C TYR A 61 -8.07 5.16 1.09
N SER A 62 -8.92 4.52 0.29
CA SER A 62 -10.26 5.01 -0.03
C SER A 62 -11.13 5.17 1.22
N GLN A 63 -11.17 4.15 2.08
CA GLN A 63 -11.94 4.17 3.32
C GLN A 63 -11.49 5.27 4.28
N TYR A 64 -10.19 5.52 4.37
CA TYR A 64 -9.63 6.53 5.27
C TYR A 64 -9.80 7.96 4.74
N THR A 65 -9.57 8.17 3.44
CA THR A 65 -9.57 9.52 2.83
C THR A 65 -10.92 9.93 2.23
N GLY A 66 -11.87 9.00 2.10
CA GLY A 66 -13.10 9.21 1.35
C GLY A 66 -12.92 9.26 -0.17
N THR A 67 -11.72 8.95 -0.69
CA THR A 67 -11.48 8.92 -2.14
C THR A 67 -12.16 7.70 -2.77
N PRO A 68 -12.75 7.80 -3.97
CA PRO A 68 -13.38 6.66 -4.63
C PRO A 68 -12.39 5.54 -4.99
N ILE A 69 -12.84 4.28 -4.91
CA ILE A 69 -12.17 3.12 -5.52
C ILE A 69 -12.63 3.09 -6.99
N LEU A 70 -12.04 3.95 -7.83
CA LEU A 70 -12.21 3.89 -9.29
C LEU A 70 -10.91 3.37 -9.92
#